data_AF-A0A8T9B1Z9-F1
#
_entry.id   AF-A0A8T9B1Z9-F1
#
_cell.length_a   1.000
_cell.length_b   1.000
_cell.length_c   1.000
_cell.angle_alpha   90.00
_cell.angle_beta   90.00
_cell.angle_gamma   90.00
#
_symmetry.space_group_name_H-M   'P 1'
#
loop_
_entity.id
_entity.type
_entity.pdbx_description
1 polymer ?
#
loop_
_entity_poly.entity_id
_entity_poly.type
_entity_poly.pdbx_seq_one_letter_code
_entity_poly.pdbx_strand_id
1 'polypeptide(L)'
;MAPSIQYEISEPPTDAVSALKFAPDAPTRFLVSSWDKHVYLYELSGEAEGGKLIEKYEHRAPVLDVCFGADDNEAFTAGMDWQVKR
;
A
#
# COMPACT_ATOMS: atom_id res chain seq x y z
N MET A 1 18.50 -14.02 -21.68
CA MET A 1 17.71 -13.83 -20.46
C MET A 1 16.71 -12.73 -20.77
N ALA A 2 15.41 -12.99 -20.63
CA ALA A 2 14.41 -11.95 -20.81
C ALA A 2 14.65 -10.85 -19.78
N PRO A 3 14.51 -9.56 -20.12
CA PRO A 3 14.56 -8.51 -19.12
C PRO A 3 13.51 -8.80 -18.05
N SER A 4 13.91 -8.71 -16.79
CA SER A 4 13.01 -8.85 -15.65
C SER A 4 12.02 -7.69 -15.70
N ILE A 5 10.76 -7.97 -16.06
CA ILE A 5 9.67 -6.98 -16.13
C ILE A 5 9.04 -6.68 -14.76
N GLN A 6 9.71 -7.07 -13.68
CA GLN A 6 9.21 -6.97 -12.31
C GLN A 6 10.24 -6.30 -11.43
N TYR A 7 9.75 -5.52 -10.49
CA TYR A 7 10.56 -4.76 -9.53
C TYR A 7 10.12 -5.14 -8.12
N GLU A 8 11.08 -5.38 -7.24
CA GLU A 8 10.80 -5.63 -5.83
C GLU A 8 10.61 -4.30 -5.09
N ILE A 9 9.67 -4.27 -4.17
CA ILE A 9 9.43 -3.11 -3.31
C ILE A 9 10.42 -3.12 -2.14
N SER A 10 10.83 -1.92 -1.73
CA SER A 10 11.63 -1.73 -0.53
C SER A 10 10.75 -1.98 0.70
N GLU A 11 11.23 -2.76 1.67
CA GLU A 11 10.49 -3.06 2.92
C GLU A 11 9.10 -3.66 2.68
N PRO A 12 9.03 -4.91 2.20
CA PRO A 12 7.74 -5.57 1.99
C PRO A 12 7.02 -5.80 3.33
N PRO A 13 5.69 -5.93 3.31
CA PRO A 13 4.92 -6.35 4.47
C PRO A 13 5.43 -7.68 5.03
N THR A 14 5.37 -7.85 6.35
CA THR A 14 5.92 -9.04 7.02
C THR A 14 4.94 -10.21 7.04
N ASP A 15 3.70 -9.96 6.68
CA ASP A 15 2.60 -10.93 6.67
C ASP A 15 1.76 -10.79 5.38
N ALA A 16 0.67 -11.55 5.27
CA ALA A 16 -0.17 -11.60 4.09
C ALA A 16 -0.74 -10.22 3.70
N VAL A 17 -0.53 -9.83 2.45
CA VAL A 17 -1.17 -8.67 1.84
C VAL A 17 -2.63 -8.98 1.56
N SER A 18 -3.53 -8.14 2.05
CA SER A 18 -4.97 -8.30 1.90
C SER A 18 -5.52 -7.55 0.69
N ALA A 19 -5.05 -6.33 0.45
CA ALA A 19 -5.45 -5.51 -0.69
C ALA A 19 -4.33 -4.56 -1.14
N LEU A 20 -4.39 -4.19 -2.43
CA LEU A 20 -3.52 -3.20 -3.04
C LEU A 20 -4.38 -2.29 -3.92
N LYS A 21 -4.20 -0.96 -3.78
CA LYS A 21 -4.86 0.04 -4.64
C LYS A 21 -3.84 1.05 -5.13
N PHE A 22 -3.93 1.40 -6.40
CA PHE A 22 -3.20 2.54 -6.96
C PHE A 22 -3.97 3.82 -6.72
N ALA A 23 -3.24 4.93 -6.61
CA ALA A 23 -3.84 6.24 -6.46
C ALA A 23 -4.57 6.63 -7.77
N PRO A 24 -5.75 7.26 -7.69
CA PRO A 24 -6.59 7.54 -8.84
C PRO A 24 -6.01 8.62 -9.77
N ASP A 25 -5.37 9.66 -9.23
CA ASP A 25 -4.86 10.77 -10.04
C ASP A 25 -3.43 10.51 -10.54
N ALA A 26 -2.55 10.04 -9.65
CA ALA A 26 -1.17 9.71 -9.99
C ALA A 26 -0.87 8.20 -9.77
N PRO A 27 -0.80 7.38 -10.85
CA PRO A 27 -0.51 5.94 -10.74
C PRO A 27 0.94 5.63 -10.31
N THR A 28 1.68 6.64 -9.84
CA THR A 28 2.99 6.49 -9.22
C THR A 28 2.90 6.07 -7.75
N ARG A 29 1.74 6.24 -7.10
CA ARG A 29 1.54 5.86 -5.69
C ARG A 29 0.56 4.71 -5.55
N PHE A 30 0.78 3.87 -4.55
CA PHE A 30 -0.13 2.80 -4.21
C PHE A 30 -0.12 2.50 -2.72
N LEU A 31 -1.28 2.09 -2.23
CA LEU A 31 -1.49 1.63 -0.86
C LEU A 31 -1.55 0.11 -0.82
N VAL A 32 -1.01 -0.46 0.25
CA VAL A 32 -1.02 -1.89 0.52
C VAL A 32 -1.47 -2.12 1.94
N SER A 33 -2.51 -2.94 2.13
CA SER A 33 -2.94 -3.39 3.45
C SER A 33 -2.39 -4.78 3.76
N SER A 34 -2.01 -4.99 5.02
CA SER A 34 -1.40 -6.24 5.46
C SER A 34 -2.00 -6.76 6.76
N TRP A 35 -1.91 -8.08 6.93
CA TRP A 35 -2.28 -8.77 8.16
C TRP A 35 -1.31 -8.52 9.33
N ASP A 36 -0.14 -7.93 9.06
CA ASP A 36 0.79 -7.46 10.09
C ASP A 36 0.28 -6.25 10.89
N LYS A 37 -0.96 -5.82 10.63
CA LYS A 37 -1.66 -4.66 11.19
C LYS A 37 -1.11 -3.32 10.69
N HIS A 38 -0.51 -3.29 9.51
CA HIS A 38 -0.06 -2.04 8.92
C HIS A 38 -0.65 -1.80 7.53
N VAL A 39 -0.71 -0.52 7.19
CA VAL A 39 -0.95 -0.04 5.84
C VAL A 39 0.30 0.68 5.37
N TYR A 40 0.74 0.33 4.17
CA TYR A 40 1.97 0.83 3.57
C TYR A 40 1.60 1.71 2.38
N LEU A 41 2.15 2.91 2.35
CA LEU A 41 2.10 3.81 1.21
C LEU A 41 3.44 3.75 0.48
N TYR A 42 3.41 3.26 -0.75
CA TYR A 42 4.57 3.17 -1.61
C TYR A 42 4.47 4.17 -2.77
N GLU A 43 5.64 4.61 -3.24
CA GLU A 43 5.78 5.40 -4.46
C GLU A 43 6.80 4.76 -5.40
N LEU A 44 6.41 4.64 -6.67
CA LEU A 44 7.22 4.11 -7.75
C LEU A 44 8.19 5.20 -8.23
N SER A 45 9.48 4.98 -7.99
CA SER A 45 10.55 5.91 -8.37
C SER A 45 11.19 5.48 -9.70
N GLY A 46 10.48 5.68 -10.82
CA GLY A 46 11.04 5.46 -12.18
C GLY A 46 11.41 4.01 -12.53
N GLU A 47 11.72 3.78 -13.81
CA GLU A 47 11.87 2.46 -14.48
C GLU A 47 12.95 1.51 -13.93
N ALA A 48 13.67 1.84 -12.85
CA ALA A 48 14.81 1.05 -12.38
C ALA A 48 14.89 0.87 -10.85
N GLU A 49 14.17 1.68 -10.07
CA GLU A 49 14.18 1.58 -8.61
C GLU A 49 12.77 1.20 -8.16
N GLY A 50 12.61 -0.03 -7.65
CA GLY A 50 11.33 -0.56 -7.22
C GLY A 50 10.63 0.31 -6.16
N GLY A 51 9.36 0.02 -5.90
CA GLY A 51 8.52 0.88 -5.05
C GLY A 51 9.16 1.19 -3.70
N LYS A 52 9.32 2.47 -3.38
CA LYS A 52 9.90 2.95 -2.14
C LYS A 52 8.79 3.17 -1.11
N LEU A 53 9.02 2.73 0.12
CA LEU A 53 8.12 3.02 1.23
C LEU A 53 8.19 4.51 1.58
N ILE A 54 7.06 5.21 1.47
CA ILE A 54 6.91 6.60 1.91
C ILE A 54 6.49 6.61 3.38
N GLU A 55 5.41 5.91 3.69
CA GLU A 55 4.80 5.90 5.02
C GLU A 55 4.23 4.55 5.38
N LYS A 56 4.20 4.28 6.68
CA LYS A 56 3.66 3.07 7.27
C LYS A 56 2.73 3.46 8.42
N TYR A 57 1.47 3.05 8.33
CA TYR A 57 0.43 3.35 9.30
C TYR A 57 0.11 2.10 10.12
N GLU A 58 0.21 2.19 11.44
CA GLU A 58 -0.10 1.07 12.34
C GLU A 58 -1.56 1.08 12.78
N HIS A 59 -2.20 -0.08 12.68
CA HIS A 59 -3.55 -0.37 13.15
C HIS A 59 -3.52 -1.29 14.38
N ARG A 60 -4.61 -1.26 15.16
CA ARG A 60 -4.77 -2.16 16.33
C ARG A 60 -5.04 -3.60 15.94
N ALA A 61 -5.54 -3.84 14.73
CA ALA A 61 -5.93 -5.13 14.21
C ALA A 61 -5.55 -5.26 12.72
N PRO A 62 -5.55 -6.48 12.16
CA PRO A 62 -5.28 -6.72 10.74
C PRO A 62 -6.14 -5.87 9.82
N VAL A 63 -5.54 -5.28 8.80
CA VAL A 63 -6.23 -4.45 7.82
C VAL A 63 -6.66 -5.34 6.66
N LEU A 64 -7.92 -5.28 6.29
CA LEU A 64 -8.53 -6.17 5.30
C LEU A 64 -8.64 -5.52 3.93
N ASP A 65 -8.92 -4.22 3.90
CA ASP A 65 -9.04 -3.48 2.65
C ASP A 65 -8.61 -2.03 2.84
N VAL A 66 -8.22 -1.42 1.72
CA VAL A 66 -7.78 -0.04 1.63
C VAL A 66 -8.30 0.56 0.32
N CYS A 67 -8.67 1.83 0.34
CA CYS A 67 -9.15 2.56 -0.81
C CYS A 67 -8.64 4.00 -0.77
N PHE A 68 -8.38 4.60 -1.92
CA PHE A 68 -8.19 6.04 -1.99
C PHE A 68 -9.54 6.77 -1.95
N GLY A 69 -9.53 8.01 -1.48
CA GLY A 69 -10.69 8.88 -1.47
C GLY A 69 -10.95 9.52 -2.83
N ALA A 70 -11.43 10.77 -2.81
CA ALA A 70 -11.62 11.56 -4.01
C ALA A 70 -10.29 12.01 -4.64
N ASP A 71 -9.26 12.16 -3.80
CA ASP A 71 -7.93 12.63 -4.17
C ASP A 71 -6.85 11.68 -3.60
N ASP A 72 -5.63 11.76 -4.14
CA ASP A 72 -4.46 10.99 -3.69
C ASP A 72 -4.00 11.27 -2.23
N ASN A 73 -4.62 12.27 -1.57
CA ASN A 73 -4.31 12.70 -0.21
C ASN A 73 -5.19 12.06 0.86
N GLU A 74 -6.26 11.37 0.48
CA GLU A 74 -7.16 10.70 1.41
C GLU A 74 -7.13 9.20 1.17
N ALA A 75 -6.97 8.43 2.24
CA ALA A 75 -6.98 6.98 2.20
C ALA A 75 -7.97 6.46 3.24
N PHE A 76 -8.82 5.52 2.85
CA PHE A 76 -9.73 4.83 3.74
C PHE A 76 -9.24 3.42 3.97
N THR A 77 -9.26 2.98 5.23
CA THR A 77 -8.73 1.69 5.65
C THR A 77 -9.77 0.99 6.51
N ALA A 78 -10.03 -0.28 6.20
CA ALA A 78 -11.00 -1.10 6.91
C ALA A 78 -10.31 -2.34 7.49
N GLY A 79 -10.50 -2.59 8.78
CA GLY A 79 -9.80 -3.65 9.50
C GLY A 79 -10.70 -4.48 10.41
N MET A 80 -10.09 -5.49 11.03
CA MET A 80 -10.72 -6.33 12.05
C MET A 80 -10.95 -5.60 13.39
N ASP A 81 -10.61 -4.32 13.50
CA ASP A 81 -10.94 -3.48 14.65
C ASP A 81 -12.40 -2.96 14.61
N TRP A 82 -13.21 -3.44 13.64
CA TRP A 82 -14.59 -3.00 13.40
C TRP A 82 -14.72 -1.49 13.22
N GLN A 83 -13.68 -0.88 12.64
CA GLN A 83 -13.64 0.54 12.34
C GLN A 83 -13.17 0.75 10.90
N VAL A 84 -13.62 1.86 10.32
CA VAL A 84 -13.05 2.41 9.09
C VAL A 84 -12.34 3.70 9.47
N LYS A 85 -11.07 3.83 9.09
CA LYS A 85 -10.27 5.02 9.36
C LYS A 85 -9.95 5.75 8.06
N ARG A 86 -9.83 7.07 8.17
CA ARG A 86 -9.33 7.97 7.13
C ARG A 86 -7.91 8.40 7.48
#